data_AF-A0A1G9HR77-F1
#
_entry.id   AF-A0A1G9HR77-F1
#
_cell.length_a   1.000
_cell.length_b   1.000
_cell.length_c   1.000
_cell.angle_alpha   90.00
_cell.angle_beta   90.00
_cell.angle_gamma   90.00
#
_symmetry.space_group_name_H-M   'P 1'
#
loop_
_entity.id
_entity.type
_entity.pdbx_description
1 polymer ?
#
loop_
_entity_poly.entity_id
_entity_poly.type
_entity_poly.pdbx_seq_one_letter_code
_entity_poly.pdbx_strand_id
1 'polypeptide(L)'
;MPKWIALGAAICCTALALFLPWARYGDTDVSLYRFPAWYVYVAAALAMHGCVPLRSTIGRIAGAVASLTAATTAVLLLVNPGWADFPFGGADSPVPAVAAGSSAGALLALAGVLTNAAALALPPRTA
;
A
#
# COMPACT_ATOMS: atom_id res chain seq x y z
N MET A 1 -4.37 -13.73 -17.29
CA MET A 1 -3.09 -14.02 -16.59
C MET A 1 -3.30 -15.15 -15.58
N PRO A 2 -2.34 -16.06 -15.38
CA PRO A 2 -2.39 -17.03 -14.28
C PRO A 2 -2.43 -16.29 -12.94
N LYS A 3 -3.32 -16.70 -12.03
CA LYS A 3 -3.49 -16.11 -10.68
C LYS A 3 -2.17 -15.91 -9.92
N TRP A 4 -1.22 -16.81 -10.12
CA TRP A 4 0.12 -16.75 -9.53
C TRP A 4 1.02 -15.67 -10.10
N ILE A 5 0.89 -15.34 -11.39
CA ILE A 5 1.64 -14.23 -12.00
C ILE A 5 1.13 -12.91 -11.45
N ALA A 6 -0.19 -12.77 -11.28
CA ALA A 6 -0.80 -11.58 -10.67
C ALA A 6 -0.37 -11.43 -9.20
N LEU A 7 -0.36 -12.52 -8.43
CA LEU A 7 0.15 -12.51 -7.05
C LEU A 7 1.63 -12.11 -6.99
N GLY A 8 2.48 -12.71 -7.83
CA GLY A 8 3.90 -12.38 -7.89
C GLY A 8 4.14 -10.90 -8.22
N ALA A 9 3.44 -10.38 -9.23
CA ALA A 9 3.50 -8.96 -9.57
C ALA A 9 3.01 -8.07 -8.42
N ALA A 10 1.93 -8.45 -7.74
CA ALA A 10 1.41 -7.70 -6.59
C ALA A 10 2.39 -7.68 -5.42
N ILE A 11 3.05 -8.81 -5.11
CA ILE A 11 4.09 -8.89 -4.07
C ILE A 11 5.28 -8.00 -4.46
N CYS A 12 5.75 -8.06 -5.71
CA CYS A 12 6.85 -7.22 -6.19
C CYS A 12 6.50 -5.72 -6.06
N CYS A 13 5.31 -5.31 -6.49
CA CYS A 13 4.85 -3.92 -6.36
C CYS A 13 4.76 -3.50 -4.89
N THR A 14 4.24 -4.36 -4.01
CA THR A 14 4.16 -4.07 -2.57
C THR A 14 5.56 -3.95 -1.96
N ALA A 15 6.47 -4.88 -2.28
CA ALA A 15 7.85 -4.85 -1.79
C ALA A 15 8.57 -3.59 -2.26
N LEU A 16 8.49 -3.24 -3.55
CA LEU A 16 9.06 -2.00 -4.07
C LEU A 16 8.45 -0.77 -3.42
N ALA A 17 7.14 -0.78 -3.15
CA ALA A 17 6.50 0.29 -2.40
C ALA A 17 7.15 0.46 -1.02
N LEU A 18 7.49 -0.61 -0.30
CA LEU A 18 8.15 -0.49 1.01
C LEU A 18 9.56 0.14 0.94
N PHE A 19 10.28 -0.04 -0.16
CA PHE A 19 11.67 0.42 -0.32
C PHE A 19 11.80 1.79 -0.97
N LEU A 20 10.81 2.22 -1.76
CA LEU A 20 10.83 3.53 -2.41
C LEU A 20 10.33 4.64 -1.47
N PRO A 21 10.71 5.90 -1.72
CA PRO A 21 10.10 7.05 -1.06
C PRO A 21 8.58 7.04 -1.23
N TRP A 22 7.88 7.56 -0.21
CA TRP A 22 6.42 7.73 -0.19
C TRP A 22 5.98 9.19 -0.26
N ALA A 23 6.76 10.10 0.32
CA ALA A 23 6.62 11.53 0.09
C ALA A 23 7.99 12.15 -0.21
N ARG A 24 7.97 13.26 -0.95
CA ARG A 24 9.16 14.08 -1.19
C ARG A 24 8.88 15.53 -0.79
N TYR A 25 9.77 16.10 0.02
CA TYR A 25 9.74 17.47 0.49
C TYR A 25 11.00 18.19 0.01
N GLY A 26 10.89 18.95 -1.09
CA GLY A 26 12.06 19.49 -1.77
C GLY A 26 13.01 18.37 -2.21
N ASP A 27 14.19 18.31 -1.61
CA ASP A 27 15.20 17.25 -1.86
C ASP A 27 15.22 16.14 -0.80
N THR A 28 14.27 16.17 0.14
CA THR A 28 14.18 15.15 1.19
C THR A 28 13.15 14.09 0.84
N ASP A 29 13.61 12.84 0.75
CA ASP A 29 12.75 11.66 0.58
C ASP A 29 12.30 11.11 1.94
N VAL A 30 11.00 10.83 2.06
CA VAL A 30 10.37 10.29 3.28
C VAL A 30 9.85 8.89 3.00
N SER A 31 10.38 7.93 3.75
CA SER A 31 10.00 6.51 3.67
C SER A 31 8.68 6.22 4.41
N LEU A 32 8.04 5.12 4.05
CA LEU A 32 6.76 4.69 4.60
C LEU A 32 6.72 4.56 6.14
N TYR A 33 7.77 4.05 6.77
CA TYR A 33 7.79 3.78 8.22
C TYR A 33 7.65 5.05 9.09
N ARG A 34 7.79 6.23 8.48
CA ARG A 34 7.63 7.53 9.15
C ARG A 34 6.17 7.94 9.32
N PHE A 35 5.24 7.30 8.62
CA PHE A 35 3.82 7.65 8.68
C PHE A 35 3.08 6.82 9.73
N PRO A 36 2.28 7.40 10.65
CA PRO A 36 1.59 6.63 11.70
C PRO A 36 0.76 5.44 11.19
N ALA A 37 0.15 5.57 10.01
CA ALA A 37 -0.69 4.52 9.41
C ALA A 37 0.10 3.38 8.72
N TRP A 38 1.44 3.40 8.76
CA TRP A 38 2.25 2.43 8.02
C TRP A 38 2.02 0.99 8.44
N TYR A 39 1.85 0.74 9.74
CA TYR A 39 1.57 -0.60 10.27
C TYR A 39 0.26 -1.16 9.73
N VAL A 40 -0.76 -0.29 9.57
CA VAL A 40 -2.06 -0.66 9.03
C VAL A 40 -1.93 -1.07 7.57
N TYR A 41 -1.17 -0.30 6.79
CA TYR A 41 -0.89 -0.66 5.40
C TYR A 41 -0.17 -2.00 5.29
N VAL A 42 0.91 -2.21 6.05
CA VAL A 42 1.72 -3.44 5.98
C VAL A 42 0.90 -4.66 6.42
N ALA A 43 0.16 -4.55 7.52
CA ALA A 43 -0.70 -5.64 8.00
C ALA A 43 -1.79 -5.98 6.98
N ALA A 44 -2.44 -4.97 6.40
CA ALA A 44 -3.46 -5.15 5.37
C ALA A 44 -2.86 -5.79 4.11
N ALA A 45 -1.71 -5.33 3.63
CA ALA A 45 -1.04 -5.90 2.46
C ALA A 45 -0.64 -7.37 2.68
N LEU A 46 -0.12 -7.72 3.86
CA LEU A 46 0.20 -9.11 4.22
C LEU A 46 -1.05 -10.00 4.24
N ALA A 47 -2.12 -9.54 4.89
CA ALA A 47 -3.40 -10.26 4.93
C ALA A 47 -3.97 -10.46 3.52
N MET A 48 -3.87 -9.43 2.68
CA MET A 48 -4.31 -9.43 1.30
C MET A 48 -3.59 -10.49 0.46
N HIS A 49 -2.26 -10.59 0.57
CA HIS A 49 -1.45 -11.62 -0.11
C HIS A 49 -1.75 -13.02 0.42
N GLY A 50 -1.88 -13.16 1.75
CA GLY A 50 -2.21 -14.43 2.41
C GLY A 50 -3.59 -14.99 2.05
N CYS A 51 -4.52 -14.13 1.63
CA CYS A 51 -5.86 -14.53 1.21
C CYS A 51 -5.93 -15.07 -0.23
N VAL A 52 -4.97 -14.75 -1.10
CA VAL A 52 -4.96 -15.22 -2.50
C VAL A 52 -4.91 -16.75 -2.65
N PRO A 53 -4.09 -17.51 -1.91
CA PRO A 53 -4.10 -18.97 -2.00
C PRO A 53 -5.38 -19.62 -1.45
N LEU A 54 -6.17 -18.90 -0.65
CA LEU A 54 -7.41 -19.43 -0.09
C LEU A 54 -8.48 -19.62 -1.18
N ARG A 55 -9.12 -20.79 -1.19
CA ARG A 55 -10.22 -21.11 -2.12
C ARG A 55 -11.61 -20.84 -1.55
N SER A 56 -11.71 -20.47 -0.27
CA SER A 56 -12.96 -20.25 0.44
C SER A 56 -13.57 -18.87 0.17
N THR A 57 -14.90 -18.78 0.27
CA THR A 57 -15.63 -17.49 0.20
C THR A 57 -15.18 -16.53 1.29
N ILE A 58 -14.94 -17.03 2.51
CA ILE A 58 -14.43 -16.24 3.64
C ILE A 58 -13.06 -15.65 3.30
N GLY A 59 -12.15 -16.42 2.70
CA GLY A 59 -10.83 -15.93 2.28
C GLY A 59 -10.92 -14.84 1.21
N ARG A 60 -11.88 -14.93 0.29
CA ARG A 60 -12.11 -13.87 -0.71
C ARG A 60 -12.64 -12.58 -0.09
N ILE A 61 -13.60 -12.69 0.84
CA ILE A 61 -14.16 -11.53 1.54
C ILE A 61 -13.07 -10.88 2.39
N ALA A 62 -12.33 -11.65 3.19
CA ALA A 62 -11.22 -11.15 4.00
C ALA A 62 -10.14 -10.49 3.13
N GLY A 63 -9.79 -11.12 2.00
CA GLY A 63 -8.85 -10.55 1.03
C GLY A 63 -9.35 -9.24 0.43
N ALA A 64 -10.63 -9.14 0.08
CA ALA A 64 -11.22 -7.91 -0.45
C ALA A 64 -11.24 -6.78 0.58
N VAL A 65 -11.57 -7.08 1.84
CA VAL A 65 -11.51 -6.12 2.96
C VAL A 65 -10.08 -5.64 3.16
N ALA A 66 -9.11 -6.56 3.19
CA ALA A 66 -7.69 -6.23 3.33
C ALA A 66 -7.18 -5.37 2.15
N SER A 67 -7.59 -5.69 0.91
CA SER A 67 -7.29 -4.87 -0.26
C SER A 67 -7.84 -3.45 -0.12
N LEU A 68 -9.09 -3.31 0.34
CA LEU A 68 -9.71 -2.00 0.54
C LEU A 68 -8.97 -1.22 1.62
N THR A 69 -8.65 -1.84 2.76
CA THR A 69 -7.87 -1.21 3.83
C THR A 69 -6.50 -0.75 3.34
N ALA A 70 -5.78 -1.58 2.59
CA ALA A 70 -4.47 -1.23 2.02
C ALA A 70 -4.59 -0.07 1.01
N ALA A 71 -5.58 -0.10 0.12
CA ALA A 71 -5.86 0.99 -0.83
C ALA A 71 -6.19 2.30 -0.13
N THR A 72 -7.14 2.28 0.80
CA THR A 72 -7.55 3.47 1.56
C THR A 72 -6.38 4.03 2.35
N THR A 73 -5.57 3.19 2.99
CA THR A 73 -4.38 3.65 3.70
C THR A 73 -3.37 4.29 2.74
N ALA A 74 -3.12 3.68 1.58
CA ALA A 74 -2.22 4.26 0.58
C ALA A 74 -2.73 5.61 0.05
N VAL A 75 -4.04 5.76 -0.18
CA VAL A 75 -4.66 7.03 -0.59
C VAL A 75 -4.58 8.07 0.53
N LEU A 76 -4.86 7.70 1.77
CA LEU A 76 -4.74 8.60 2.92
C LEU A 76 -3.31 9.14 3.06
N LEU A 77 -2.31 8.27 2.90
CA LEU A 77 -0.90 8.65 2.92
C LEU A 77 -0.52 9.57 1.75
N LEU A 78 -1.19 9.44 0.60
CA LEU A 78 -0.95 10.27 -0.59
C LEU A 78 -1.61 11.65 -0.51
N VAL A 79 -2.85 11.71 -0.01
CA VAL A 79 -3.66 12.94 0.01
C VAL A 79 -3.43 13.76 1.28
N ASN A 80 -2.94 13.13 2.35
CA ASN A 80 -2.71 13.80 3.63
C ASN A 80 -1.23 13.73 4.05
N PRO A 81 -0.34 14.45 3.34
CA PRO A 81 1.08 14.45 3.66
C PRO A 81 1.39 15.05 5.03
N GLY A 82 0.47 15.80 5.66
CA GLY A 82 0.63 16.30 7.03
C GLY A 82 0.81 15.20 8.09
N TRP A 83 0.54 13.93 7.74
CA TRP A 83 0.90 12.78 8.57
C TRP A 83 2.42 12.50 8.60
N ALA A 84 3.17 13.05 7.64
CA ALA A 84 4.63 13.09 7.65
C ALA A 84 5.21 14.28 8.45
N ASP A 85 4.38 15.14 9.06
CA ASP A 85 4.85 16.15 10.04
C ASP A 85 5.08 15.55 11.43
N PHE A 86 4.47 14.38 11.71
CA PHE A 86 4.68 13.62 12.95
C PHE A 86 6.15 13.30 13.28
N PRO A 87 7.00 12.85 12.34
CA PRO A 87 8.43 12.63 12.60
C PRO A 87 9.24 13.91 12.81
N PHE A 88 8.68 15.09 12.49
CA PHE A 88 9.33 16.37 12.71
C PHE A 88 9.02 16.91 14.12
N GLY A 89 7.88 16.60 14.71
CA GLY A 89 7.58 16.96 16.11
C GLY A 89 6.19 17.59 16.33
N GLY A 90 5.28 17.46 15.37
CA GLY A 90 3.97 18.11 15.42
C GLY A 90 4.00 19.53 14.87
N ALA A 91 2.96 20.31 15.20
CA ALA A 91 2.71 21.64 14.62
C ALA A 91 3.85 22.67 14.81
N ASP A 92 4.79 22.41 15.74
CA ASP A 92 5.88 23.32 16.11
C ASP A 92 7.23 22.95 15.49
N SER A 93 7.31 21.86 14.72
CA SER A 93 8.53 21.55 13.98
C SER A 93 8.53 22.24 12.62
N PRO A 94 9.69 22.61 12.04
CA PRO A 94 9.75 23.16 10.69
C PRO A 94 9.18 22.16 9.68
N VAL A 95 7.88 22.28 9.41
CA VAL A 95 7.22 21.68 8.25
C VAL A 95 7.94 22.26 7.05
N PRO A 96 8.44 21.42 6.12
CA PRO A 96 9.08 21.93 4.92
C PRO A 96 8.14 22.91 4.22
N ALA A 97 8.60 24.12 3.92
CA ALA A 97 7.80 25.18 3.28
C ALA A 97 7.35 24.83 1.83
N VAL A 98 7.57 23.59 1.42
CA VAL A 98 7.29 23.05 0.09
C VAL A 98 6.25 21.95 0.27
N ALA A 99 5.13 22.07 -0.44
CA ALA A 99 4.08 21.05 -0.44
C ALA A 99 4.65 19.68 -0.82
N ALA A 100 4.22 18.64 -0.13
CA ALA A 100 4.68 17.28 -0.40
C ALA A 100 4.27 16.84 -1.81
N GLY A 101 5.24 16.33 -2.58
CA GLY A 101 4.98 15.64 -3.83
C GLY A 101 4.66 14.16 -3.60
N SER A 102 3.77 13.60 -4.42
CA SER A 102 3.59 12.15 -4.50
C SER A 102 4.83 11.51 -5.12
N SER A 103 5.16 10.30 -4.68
CA SER A 103 6.36 9.58 -5.13
C SER A 103 6.03 8.16 -5.58
N ALA A 104 7.02 7.49 -6.17
CA ALA A 104 6.85 6.19 -6.81
C ALA A 104 6.36 5.09 -5.84
N GLY A 105 6.66 5.16 -4.54
CA GLY A 105 6.23 4.17 -3.56
C GLY A 105 4.71 4.08 -3.43
N ALA A 106 4.03 5.23 -3.39
CA ALA A 106 2.56 5.28 -3.29
C ALA A 106 1.87 4.76 -4.56
N LEU A 107 2.42 5.05 -5.74
CA LEU A 107 1.91 4.54 -7.01
C LEU A 107 2.05 3.01 -7.11
N LEU A 108 3.20 2.48 -6.69
CA LEU A 108 3.43 1.03 -6.65
C LEU A 108 2.57 0.33 -5.60
N ALA A 109 2.30 0.97 -4.46
CA ALA A 109 1.39 0.45 -3.45
C ALA A 109 -0.03 0.27 -4.03
N LEU A 110 -0.55 1.29 -4.73
CA LEU A 110 -1.85 1.22 -5.40
C LEU A 110 -1.85 0.15 -6.50
N ALA A 111 -0.81 0.11 -7.32
CA ALA A 111 -0.68 -0.90 -8.38
C ALA A 111 -0.66 -2.33 -7.79
N GLY A 112 0.06 -2.55 -6.68
CA GLY A 112 0.11 -3.82 -5.97
C GLY A 112 -1.25 -4.25 -5.43
N VAL A 113 -1.98 -3.32 -4.79
CA VAL A 113 -3.33 -3.58 -4.27
C VAL A 113 -4.32 -3.90 -5.39
N LEU A 114 -4.32 -3.13 -6.47
CA LEU A 114 -5.20 -3.37 -7.62
C LEU A 114 -4.91 -4.71 -8.30
N THR A 115 -3.63 -5.05 -8.48
CA THR A 115 -3.22 -6.32 -9.07
C THR A 115 -3.64 -7.50 -8.20
N ASN A 116 -3.54 -7.36 -6.87
CA ASN A 116 -3.95 -8.40 -5.95
C ASN A 116 -5.48 -8.54 -5.85
N ALA A 117 -6.22 -7.42 -5.87
CA ALA A 117 -7.68 -7.43 -5.93
C ALA A 117 -8.17 -8.12 -7.22
N ALA A 118 -7.52 -7.87 -8.36
CA ALA A 118 -7.78 -8.59 -9.59
C ALA A 118 -7.49 -10.09 -9.45
N ALA A 119 -6.41 -10.48 -8.76
CA ALA A 119 -6.08 -11.88 -8.50
C ALA A 119 -7.13 -12.60 -7.61
N LEU A 120 -7.75 -11.88 -6.68
CA LEU A 120 -8.85 -12.37 -5.82
C LEU A 120 -10.18 -12.51 -6.58
N ALA A 121 -10.43 -11.65 -7.57
CA ALA A 121 -11.63 -11.66 -8.39
C ALA A 121 -11.63 -12.80 -9.45
N LEU A 122 -10.46 -13.34 -9.81
CA LEU A 122 -10.37 -14.43 -10.78
C LEU A 122 -10.97 -15.73 -10.21
N PRO A 123 -11.86 -16.41 -10.97
CA PRO A 123 -12.41 -17.69 -10.54
C PRO A 123 -11.31 -18.75 -10.40
N PRO A 124 -11.44 -19.69 -9.44
CA PRO A 124 -10.56 -20.85 -9.39
C PRO A 124 -10.71 -21.60 -10.70
N ARG A 125 -9.59 -21.94 -11.37
CA ARG A 125 -9.61 -22.83 -12.52
C ARG A 125 -10.31 -24.12 -12.07
N THR A 126 -11.49 -24.37 -12.61
CA THR A 126 -12.11 -25.70 -12.60
C THR A 126 -11.16 -26.59 -13.39
N ALA A 127 -10.49 -27.51 -12.68
CA ALA A 127 -9.78 -28.62 -13.30
C ALA A 127 -10.81 -29.62 -13.83
#